data_AF-A0AAC9XM24-F1
#
_entry.id   AF-A0AAC9XM24-F1
#
_cell.length_a   1.000
_cell.length_b   1.000
_cell.length_c   1.000
_cell.angle_alpha   90.00
_cell.angle_beta   90.00
_cell.angle_gamma   90.00
#
_symmetry.space_group_name_H-M   'P 1'
#
loop_
_entity.id
_entity.type
_entity.pdbx_description
1 polymer ?
#
loop_
_entity_poly.entity_id
_entity_poly.type
_entity_poly.pdbx_seq_one_letter_code
_entity_poly.pdbx_strand_id
1 'polypeptide(L)' 'MNRKKKINQTLKAKAKKANAKLHRSGKPKYIAKAERERLAMADEPPSESVS' A
#
# COMPACT_ATOMS: atom_id res chain seq x y z
N MET A 1 19.80 -29.46 3.87
CA MET A 1 18.72 -28.93 4.75
C MET A 1 17.70 -30.04 4.99
N ASN A 2 17.57 -30.51 6.23
CA ASN A 2 16.59 -31.57 6.54
C ASN A 2 15.17 -31.13 6.16
N ARG A 3 14.35 -32.09 5.70
CA ARG A 3 12.97 -31.87 5.21
C ARG A 3 12.14 -30.99 6.14
N LYS A 4 12.21 -31.24 7.46
CA LYS A 4 11.55 -30.44 8.50
C LYS A 4 11.94 -28.94 8.45
N LYS A 5 13.23 -28.64 8.32
CA LYS A 5 13.75 -27.26 8.24
C LYS A 5 13.28 -26.56 6.96
N LYS A 6 13.23 -27.27 5.84
CA LYS A 6 12.75 -26.74 4.55
C LYS A 6 11.28 -26.34 4.62
N ILE A 7 10.43 -27.22 5.14
CA ILE A 7 8.99 -26.97 5.29
C ILE A 7 8.76 -25.73 6.16
N ASN A 8 9.42 -25.65 7.32
CA ASN A 8 9.29 -24.53 8.24
C ASN A 8 9.73 -23.20 7.61
N GLN A 9 10.82 -23.21 6.83
CA GLN A 9 11.27 -22.03 6.11
C GLN A 9 10.25 -21.56 5.07
N THR A 10 9.69 -22.48 4.29
CA THR A 10 8.68 -22.17 3.28
C THR A 10 7.40 -21.60 3.91
N LEU A 11 6.92 -22.18 5.02
CA LEU A 11 5.73 -21.69 5.73
C LEU A 11 5.94 -20.28 6.28
N LYS A 12 7.08 -20.03 6.92
CA LYS A 12 7.44 -18.69 7.43
C LYS A 12 7.53 -17.66 6.32
N ALA A 13 8.12 -18.01 5.17
CA ALA A 13 8.21 -17.11 4.02
C ALA A 13 6.83 -16.74 3.45
N LYS A 14 5.92 -17.73 3.34
CA LYS A 14 4.53 -17.50 2.90
C LYS A 14 3.77 -16.59 3.86
N ALA A 15 3.86 -16.85 5.17
CA ALA A 15 3.21 -16.03 6.19
C ALA A 15 3.73 -14.58 6.16
N LYS A 16 5.06 -14.38 6.05
CA LYS A 16 5.66 -13.04 5.93
C LYS A 16 5.15 -12.29 4.69
N LYS A 17 5.03 -12.98 3.55
CA LYS A 17 4.50 -12.40 2.30
C LYS A 17 3.03 -12.01 2.42
N ALA A 18 2.21 -12.83 3.10
CA ALA A 18 0.81 -12.51 3.35
C ALA A 18 0.65 -11.28 4.27
N ASN A 19 1.39 -11.23 5.38
CA ASN A 19 1.34 -10.10 6.32
C ASN A 19 1.84 -8.80 5.67
N ALA A 20 2.91 -8.85 4.87
CA ALA A 20 3.40 -7.68 4.15
C ALA A 20 2.38 -7.09 3.16
N LYS A 21 1.49 -7.91 2.59
CA LYS A 21 0.40 -7.44 1.73
C LYS A 21 -0.74 -6.80 2.51
N LEU A 22 -1.00 -7.29 3.74
CA LEU A 22 -2.07 -6.76 4.58
C LEU A 22 -1.69 -5.42 5.22
N HIS A 23 -0.42 -5.26 5.61
CA HIS A 23 0.09 -4.03 6.19
C HIS A 23 0.48 -3.01 5.10
N ARG A 24 -0.49 -2.26 4.62
CA ARG A 24 -0.23 -0.93 4.04
C ARG A 24 0.11 0.03 5.18
N SER A 25 1.29 0.63 5.15
CA SER A 25 1.64 1.69 6.10
C SER A 25 0.60 2.79 6.01
N GLY A 26 -0.14 3.06 7.09
CA GLY A 26 -1.19 4.11 7.12
C GLY A 26 -0.66 5.54 7.01
N LYS A 27 0.63 5.71 6.70
CA LYS A 27 1.22 7.02 6.45
C LYS A 27 1.06 7.33 4.96
N PRO A 28 0.56 8.52 4.59
CA PRO A 28 0.59 8.95 3.20
C PRO A 28 2.04 8.96 2.73
N LYS A 29 2.29 8.43 1.53
CA LYS A 29 3.60 8.52 0.89
C LYS A 29 3.96 10.00 0.78
N TYR A 30 5.21 10.36 1.10
CA TYR A 30 5.65 11.73 0.88
C TYR A 30 5.62 12.02 -0.62
N ILE A 31 4.89 13.05 -1.00
CA ILE A 31 4.67 13.50 -2.37
C ILE A 31 5.18 14.93 -2.44
N ALA A 32 5.97 15.26 -3.46
CA ALA A 32 6.50 16.60 -3.65
C ALA A 32 5.36 17.61 -3.86
N LYS A 33 5.59 18.89 -3.53
CA LYS A 33 4.55 19.93 -3.58
C LYS A 33 3.80 19.97 -4.92
N ALA A 34 4.54 19.91 -6.04
CA ALA A 34 3.99 19.92 -7.39
C ALA A 34 3.09 18.70 -7.71
N GLU A 35 3.39 17.54 -7.14
CA GLU A 35 2.61 16.31 -7.36
C GLU A 35 1.35 16.30 -6.47
N ARG A 36 1.41 16.92 -5.28
CA ARG A 36 0.22 17.15 -4.44
C ARG A 36 -0.75 18.12 -5.12
N GLU A 37 -0.27 19.20 -5.72
CA GLU A 37 -1.10 20.16 -6.46
C GLU A 37 -1.77 19.51 -7.69
N ARG A 38 -1.02 18.66 -8.41
CA ARG A 38 -1.56 17.88 -9.54
C ARG A 38 -2.65 16.89 -9.13
N LEU A 39 -2.47 16.21 -7.99
CA LEU A 39 -3.47 15.28 -7.46
C LEU A 39 -4.70 16.01 -6.92
N ALA A 40 -4.54 17.15 -6.24
CA ALA A 40 -5.66 17.96 -5.76
C ALA A 40 -6.52 18.52 -6.90
N MET A 41 -5.90 18.93 -8.02
CA MET A 41 -6.64 19.34 -9.23
C MET A 41 -7.36 18.17 -9.93
N ALA A 42 -6.88 16.93 -9.75
CA ALA A 42 -7.48 15.75 -10.36
C ALA A 42 -8.58 15.09 -9.51
N ASP A 43 -8.59 15.34 -8.19
CA ASP A 43 -9.48 14.72 -7.21
C ASP A 43 -10.61 15.67 -6.74
N GLU A 44 -10.76 16.85 -7.36
CA GLU A 44 -11.93 17.71 -7.20
C GLU A 44 -13.17 16.95 -7.72
N PRO A 45 -14.12 16.53 -6.85
CA PRO A 45 -15.43 16.11 -7.32
C PRO A 45 -16.12 17.33 -7.96
N PRO A 46 -16.94 17.16 -9.00
CA PRO A 46 -17.74 18.27 -9.51
C PRO A 46 -18.70 18.70 -8.40
N SER A 47 -18.33 19.71 -7.63
CA SER A 47 -19.27 20.40 -6.76
C SER A 47 -20.20 21.18 -7.67
N GLU A 48 -21.38 20.59 -7.87
CA GLU A 48 -22.46 21.15 -8.65
C GLU A 48 -22.76 22.59 -8.19
N SER A 49 -22.47 23.53 -9.08
CA SER A 49 -23.27 24.73 -9.20
C SER A 49 -24.72 24.33 -9.47
N VAL A 50 -25.68 24.86 -8.72
CA VAL A 50 -26.93 25.48 -9.23
C VAL A 50 -27.79 25.98 -8.04
N SER A 51 -28.11 27.28 -8.15
CA SER A 51 -29.21 28.06 -7.51
C SER A 51 -29.08 28.49 -6.05
#